data_AF-A0A926AQ75-F1
#
_entry.id   AF-A0A926AQ75-F1
#
_cell.length_a   1.000
_cell.length_b   1.000
_cell.length_c   1.000
_cell.angle_alpha   90.00
_cell.angle_beta   90.00
_cell.angle_gamma   90.00
#
_symmetry.space_group_name_H-M   'P 1'
#
loop_
_entity.id
_entity.type
_entity.pdbx_description
1 polymer ?
#
loop_
_entity_poly.entity_id
_entity_poly.type
_entity_poly.pdbx_seq_one_letter_code
_entity_poly.pdbx_strand_id
1 'polypeptide(L)'
;MTQRPSSPSVATPASTKPPAIVETVAVVESLAGHLDSPTVLAPSPHEIEYEVQRRLQNHPDLKFSRLHVHQCPEGICLEGFLESNEYEIDLCDVVRSVEGVTGV
;
A
#
# COMPACT_ATOMS: atom_id res chain seq x y z
N MET A 1 4.20 -48.17 -44.99
CA MET A 1 4.12 -47.42 -43.73
C MET A 1 4.94 -46.14 -43.92
N THR A 2 4.59 -45.18 -44.78
CA THR A 2 3.40 -44.32 -44.85
C THR A 2 3.11 -43.62 -43.53
N GLN A 3 3.62 -42.38 -43.38
CA GLN A 3 2.87 -41.11 -43.42
C GLN A 3 3.45 -40.10 -42.41
N ARG A 4 3.81 -38.90 -42.90
CA ARG A 4 4.08 -37.69 -42.09
C ARG A 4 2.75 -37.11 -41.61
N PRO A 5 2.69 -36.55 -40.40
CA PRO A 5 1.82 -35.40 -40.12
C PRO A 5 2.71 -34.18 -39.79
N SER A 6 2.73 -33.13 -40.60
CA SER A 6 1.73 -32.04 -40.71
C SER A 6 1.63 -31.20 -39.44
N SER A 7 2.23 -30.02 -39.50
CA SER A 7 2.09 -28.92 -38.54
C SER A 7 0.63 -28.48 -38.41
N PRO A 8 0.20 -28.05 -37.21
CA PRO A 8 -0.82 -27.02 -37.09
C PRO A 8 -0.20 -25.71 -36.58
N SER A 9 -0.33 -24.69 -37.41
CA SER A 9 -0.21 -23.26 -37.07
C SER A 9 -1.48 -22.85 -36.32
N VAL A 10 -1.39 -22.36 -35.08
CA VAL A 10 -2.51 -21.75 -34.36
C VAL A 10 -2.04 -20.59 -33.46
N ALA A 11 -2.52 -19.40 -33.85
CA ALA A 11 -2.97 -18.25 -33.04
C ALA A 11 -2.00 -17.47 -32.13
N THR A 12 -1.59 -16.29 -32.61
CA THR A 12 -1.82 -15.02 -31.89
C THR A 12 -3.33 -14.73 -31.87
N PRO A 13 -3.95 -14.08 -30.85
CA PRO A 13 -3.48 -12.84 -30.21
C PRO A 13 -3.77 -12.72 -28.69
N ALA A 14 -2.99 -11.90 -27.96
CA ALA A 14 -3.52 -11.25 -26.75
C ALA A 14 -2.82 -9.91 -26.54
N SER A 15 -3.50 -8.87 -27.03
CA SER A 15 -3.44 -7.52 -26.49
C SER A 15 -3.88 -7.58 -25.03
N THR A 16 -3.05 -7.16 -24.07
CA THR A 16 -3.54 -6.61 -22.80
C THR A 16 -2.45 -5.72 -22.18
N LYS A 17 -2.71 -4.42 -22.33
CA LYS A 17 -2.50 -3.33 -21.37
C LYS A 17 -1.04 -2.96 -21.02
N PRO A 18 -0.62 -1.71 -21.31
CA PRO A 18 0.64 -1.18 -20.78
C PRO A 18 0.59 -1.22 -19.25
N PRO A 19 1.74 -1.39 -18.56
CA PRO A 19 1.79 -1.08 -17.14
C PRO A 19 1.44 0.40 -16.99
N ALA A 20 0.31 0.66 -16.32
CA ALA A 20 0.03 1.98 -15.82
C ALA A 20 1.12 2.30 -14.80
N ILE A 21 2.15 2.98 -15.26
CA ILE A 21 2.96 3.89 -14.45
C ILE A 21 1.98 4.86 -13.78
N VAL A 22 1.56 4.52 -12.57
CA VAL A 22 1.04 5.51 -11.63
C VAL A 22 2.22 6.00 -10.82
N GLU A 23 3.02 6.84 -11.47
CA GLU A 23 3.83 7.83 -10.76
C GLU A 23 2.83 8.81 -10.15
N THR A 24 2.38 8.51 -8.92
CA THR A 24 1.63 9.47 -8.12
C THR A 24 2.62 10.50 -7.62
N VAL A 25 2.99 11.42 -8.49
CA VAL A 25 3.56 12.71 -8.09
C VAL A 25 2.51 13.36 -7.20
N ALA A 26 2.76 13.34 -5.90
CA ALA A 26 2.03 14.15 -4.95
C ALA A 26 2.23 15.61 -5.37
N VAL A 27 1.22 16.17 -6.05
CA VAL A 27 1.14 17.59 -6.34
C VAL A 27 0.89 18.26 -4.99
N VAL A 28 1.96 18.61 -4.30
CA VAL A 28 1.90 19.60 -3.21
C VAL A 28 1.76 20.97 -3.87
N GLU A 29 0.54 21.31 -4.26
CA GLU A 29 0.21 22.66 -4.68
C GLU A 29 0.24 23.57 -3.45
N SER A 30 1.37 24.26 -3.30
CA SER A 30 1.55 25.30 -2.30
C SER A 30 0.92 26.61 -2.77
N LEU A 31 -0.07 27.06 -1.97
CA LEU A 31 -0.40 28.44 -1.63
C LEU A 31 -0.83 29.39 -2.75
N ALA A 32 -2.14 29.63 -2.88
CA ALA A 32 -2.74 30.92 -2.49
C ALA A 32 -4.24 30.98 -2.82
N GLY A 33 -5.04 31.36 -1.82
CA GLY A 33 -6.20 32.21 -2.08
C GLY A 33 -7.58 31.58 -1.87
N HIS A 34 -8.28 32.21 -0.93
CA HIS A 34 -9.73 32.35 -0.81
C HIS A 34 -10.48 31.35 0.09
N LEU A 35 -10.79 31.91 1.26
CA LEU A 35 -11.73 31.47 2.29
C LEU A 35 -13.03 30.94 1.68
N ASP A 36 -13.38 29.67 1.94
CA ASP A 36 -14.61 29.30 2.65
C ASP A 36 -14.65 27.78 2.89
N SER A 37 -15.07 27.38 4.09
CA SER A 37 -15.33 26.01 4.55
C SER A 37 -14.11 25.10 4.81
N PRO A 38 -13.80 24.78 6.10
CA PRO A 38 -12.94 23.64 6.42
C PRO A 38 -13.75 22.38 6.07
N THR A 39 -13.71 21.98 4.81
CA THR A 39 -13.98 20.59 4.46
C THR A 39 -12.82 19.83 5.08
N VAL A 40 -13.02 19.37 6.31
CA VAL A 40 -12.18 18.35 6.93
C VAL A 40 -12.33 17.16 5.99
N LEU A 41 -11.46 17.11 4.98
CA LEU A 41 -11.31 15.99 4.09
C LEU A 41 -10.79 14.90 5.00
N ALA A 42 -11.73 14.11 5.53
CA ALA A 42 -11.39 12.94 6.32
C ALA A 42 -10.32 12.18 5.52
N PRO A 43 -9.18 11.83 6.16
CA PRO A 43 -8.10 11.18 5.46
C PRO A 43 -8.67 9.97 4.71
N SER A 44 -8.38 9.92 3.42
CA SER A 44 -8.77 8.79 2.61
C SER A 44 -8.18 7.51 3.22
N PRO A 45 -8.85 6.37 3.10
CA PRO A 45 -8.39 5.14 3.75
C PRO A 45 -6.94 4.77 3.39
N HIS A 46 -6.54 5.12 2.17
CA HIS A 46 -5.17 4.96 1.68
C HIS A 46 -4.15 5.88 2.36
N GLU A 47 -4.55 7.05 2.86
CA GLU A 47 -3.65 7.94 3.62
C GLU A 47 -3.33 7.36 5.00
N ILE A 48 -4.31 6.73 5.66
CA ILE A 48 -4.08 6.07 6.94
C ILE A 48 -3.18 4.84 6.74
N GLU A 49 -3.47 4.00 5.74
CA GLU A 49 -2.64 2.84 5.39
C GLU A 49 -1.19 3.27 5.11
N TYR A 50 -1.02 4.32 4.29
CA TYR A 50 0.29 4.85 3.94
C TYR A 50 1.03 5.40 5.15
N GLU A 51 0.39 6.19 6.01
CA GLU A 51 1.03 6.78 7.18
C GLU A 51 1.44 5.71 8.20
N VAL A 52 0.59 4.71 8.44
CA VAL A 52 0.92 3.55 9.28
C VAL A 52 2.12 2.80 8.69
N GLN A 53 2.07 2.48 7.39
CA GLN A 53 3.14 1.77 6.70
C GLN A 53 4.46 2.56 6.77
N ARG A 54 4.40 3.88 6.57
CA ARG A 54 5.53 4.79 6.63
C ARG A 54 6.13 4.86 8.04
N ARG A 55 5.32 4.94 9.09
CA ARG A 55 5.83 4.95 10.48
C ARG A 55 6.50 3.65 10.86
N LEU A 56 5.88 2.52 10.51
CA LEU A 56 6.44 1.21 10.79
C LEU A 56 7.77 0.99 10.05
N GLN A 57 7.90 1.41 8.80
CA GLN A 57 9.15 1.29 8.05
C GLN A 57 10.24 2.29 8.46
N ASN A 58 9.87 3.48 8.96
CA ASN A 58 10.84 4.47 9.44
C ASN A 58 11.24 4.25 10.91
N HIS A 59 10.62 3.31 11.62
CA HIS A 59 10.97 3.05 13.00
C HIS A 59 12.35 2.36 13.05
N PRO A 60 13.35 2.95 13.74
CA PRO A 60 14.75 2.49 13.66
C PRO A 60 14.95 1.05 14.17
N ASP A 61 14.08 0.63 15.09
CA ASP A 61 14.14 -0.68 15.72
C ASP A 61 13.23 -1.73 15.07
N LEU A 62 12.41 -1.34 14.07
CA LEU A 62 11.55 -2.26 13.34
C LEU A 62 12.10 -2.46 11.94
N LYS A 63 12.37 -3.71 11.57
CA LYS A 63 12.72 -4.07 10.21
C LYS A 63 11.71 -5.06 9.67
N PHE A 64 11.04 -4.68 8.58
CA PHE A 64 10.09 -5.55 7.91
C PHE A 64 10.68 -6.02 6.60
N SER A 65 10.82 -7.33 6.41
CA SER A 65 11.15 -7.88 5.08
C SER A 65 9.94 -7.82 4.15
N ARG A 66 8.73 -7.88 4.73
CA ARG A 66 7.45 -7.71 4.04
C ARG A 66 6.46 -7.07 5.01
N LEU A 67 5.78 -6.02 4.58
CA LEU A 67 4.72 -5.36 5.34
C LEU A 67 3.61 -4.94 4.38
N HIS A 68 2.41 -5.44 4.62
CA HIS A 68 1.17 -5.02 4.01
C HIS A 68 0.31 -4.40 5.10
N VAL A 69 -0.18 -3.20 4.84
CA VAL A 69 -1.12 -2.50 5.71
C VAL A 69 -2.42 -2.37 4.96
N HIS A 70 -3.51 -2.78 5.59
CA HIS A 70 -4.84 -2.65 5.02
C HIS A 70 -5.83 -2.13 6.05
N GLN A 71 -6.65 -1.16 5.68
CA GLN A 71 -7.71 -0.66 6.54
C GLN A 71 -8.99 -1.49 6.37
N CYS A 72 -9.48 -1.98 7.50
CA CYS A 72 -10.72 -2.70 7.64
C CYS A 72 -11.74 -1.84 8.40
N PRO A 73 -13.05 -2.17 8.35
CA PRO A 73 -14.09 -1.44 9.09
C PRO A 73 -13.86 -1.40 10.62
N GLU A 74 -13.12 -2.38 11.15
CA GLU A 74 -12.82 -2.51 12.57
C GLU A 74 -11.49 -1.84 12.98
N GLY A 75 -10.65 -1.45 12.02
CA GLY A 75 -9.32 -0.89 12.30
C GLY A 75 -8.30 -1.12 11.18
N ILE A 76 -7.04 -1.32 11.54
CA ILE A 76 -5.93 -1.57 10.61
C ILE A 76 -5.43 -3.00 10.78
N CYS A 77 -5.35 -3.74 9.68
CA CYS A 77 -4.70 -5.04 9.63
C CYS A 77 -3.27 -4.89 9.12
N LEU A 78 -2.33 -5.49 9.85
CA LEU A 78 -0.91 -5.56 9.49
C LEU A 78 -0.58 -7.01 9.15
N GLU A 79 -0.07 -7.24 7.94
CA GLU A 79 0.38 -8.56 7.50
C GLU A 79 1.83 -8.47 7.04
N GLY A 80 2.71 -9.31 7.59
CA GLY A 80 4.11 -9.21 7.25
C GLY A 80 5.05 -10.08 8.06
N PHE A 81 6.33 -9.96 7.71
CA PHE A 81 7.43 -10.56 8.44
C PHE A 81 8.24 -9.43 9.09
N LEU A 82 8.17 -9.37 10.42
CA LEU A 82 9.02 -8.51 11.24
C LEU A 82 10.32 -9.28 11.56
N GLU A 83 11.45 -8.71 11.19
CA GLU A 83 12.77 -9.13 11.65
C GLU A 83 13.01 -8.45 13.01
N SER A 84 12.60 -9.14 14.07
CA SER A 84 12.74 -8.66 15.44
C SER A 84 14.21 -8.75 15.89
N ASN A 85 14.80 -7.62 16.29
CA ASN A 85 15.88 -7.65 17.28
C ASN A 85 15.24 -7.78 18.67
N GLU A 86 16.02 -8.21 19.66
CA GLU A 86 15.63 -8.77 20.98
C GLU A 86 14.75 -7.89 21.90
N TYR A 87 14.23 -6.76 21.42
CA TYR A 87 13.33 -5.87 22.15
C TYR A 87 11.87 -6.08 21.72
N GLU A 88 11.02 -6.39 22.68
CA GLU A 88 9.56 -6.43 22.52
C GLU A 88 9.05 -5.02 22.23
N ILE A 89 8.99 -4.65 20.95
CA ILE A 89 8.36 -3.41 20.52
C ILE A 89 6.89 -3.69 20.25
N ASP A 90 6.04 -3.00 21.00
CA ASP A 90 4.59 -3.04 20.80
C ASP A 90 4.22 -2.32 19.51
N LEU A 91 4.16 -3.07 18.41
CA LEU A 91 3.68 -2.58 17.10
C LEU A 91 2.32 -1.88 17.21
N CYS A 92 1.46 -2.40 18.09
CA CYS A 92 0.15 -1.84 18.36
C CYS A 92 0.22 -0.40 18.87
N ASP A 93 1.24 -0.04 19.66
CA ASP A 93 1.42 1.32 20.17
C ASP A 93 1.81 2.29 19.05
N VAL A 94 2.74 1.86 18.19
CA VAL A 94 3.18 2.65 17.02
C VAL A 94 2.02 2.92 16.06
N VAL A 95 1.16 1.92 15.81
CA VAL A 95 0.03 2.06 14.89
C VAL A 95 -1.11 2.87 15.51
N ARG A 96 -1.41 2.69 16.81
CA ARG A 96 -2.41 3.50 17.52
C ARG A 96 -2.03 4.98 17.63
N SER A 97 -0.75 5.30 17.51
CA SER A 97 -0.27 6.68 17.46
C SER A 97 -0.65 7.41 16.16
N VAL A 98 -1.12 6.70 15.12
CA VAL A 98 -1.55 7.32 13.86
C VAL A 98 -2.99 7.81 13.99
N GLU A 99 -3.19 9.08 13.66
CA GLU A 99 -4.51 9.72 13.69
C GLU A 99 -5.45 9.04 12.69
N GLY A 100 -6.65 8.66 13.15
CA GLY A 100 -7.65 7.94 12.34
C GLY A 100 -7.65 6.41 12.53
N VAL A 101 -6.71 5.84 13.29
CA VAL A 101 -6.74 4.43 13.66
C VAL A 101 -7.63 4.19 14.88
N THR A 102 -8.69 3.40 14.71
CA THR A 102 -9.63 3.03 15.79
C THR A 102 -9.29 1.71 16.47
N GLY A 103 -8.56 0.83 15.79
CA GLY A 103 -8.20 -0.52 16.26
C GLY A 103 -7.07 -1.11 15.42
N VAL A 104 -6.35 -2.08 16.01
CA VAL A 104 -5.24 -2.83 15.41
C VAL A 104 -5.32 -4.27 15.90
#